data_AF-A0A5N5TAU3-F1
#
_entry.id   AF-A0A5N5TAU3-F1
#
_cell.length_a   1.000
_cell.length_b   1.000
_cell.length_c   1.000
_cell.angle_alpha   90.00
_cell.angle_beta   90.00
_cell.angle_gamma   90.00
#
_symmetry.space_group_name_H-M   'P 1'
#
loop_
_entity.id
_entity.type
_entity.pdbx_description
1 polymer ?
#
loop_
_entity_poly.entity_id
_entity_poly.type
_entity_poly.pdbx_seq_one_letter_code
_entity_poly.pdbx_strand_id
1 'polypeptide(L)'
;MTSMGKKVTFRREILPTDEGSRIGVVYLPKGNLAEMHYIINGEDQGAFTRKLPYKDAPLFAVVDVYGATKQVRIIQLYGGVASLKKMCRTTILRHIAMHGIKSLPLPRTLKEYLLYET
;
A
#
# COMPACT_ATOMS: atom_id res chain seq x y z
N MET A 1 -5.58 -46.16 -21.17
CA MET A 1 -6.76 -45.27 -21.11
C MET A 1 -6.97 -44.95 -19.64
N THR A 2 -6.74 -43.78 -19.05
CA THR A 2 -6.40 -42.43 -19.52
C THR A 2 -5.73 -41.78 -18.30
N SER A 3 -4.47 -41.36 -18.41
CA SER A 3 -3.80 -40.61 -17.32
C SER A 3 -4.35 -39.18 -17.36
N MET A 4 -5.13 -38.83 -16.35
CA MET A 4 -5.70 -37.50 -16.14
C MET A 4 -4.55 -36.53 -15.85
N GLY A 5 -4.10 -35.78 -16.87
CA GLY A 5 -3.11 -34.73 -16.71
C GLY A 5 -3.61 -33.69 -15.71
N LYS A 6 -2.91 -33.54 -14.59
CA LYS A 6 -3.11 -32.43 -13.66
C LYS A 6 -2.91 -31.13 -14.46
N LYS A 7 -3.98 -30.36 -14.63
CA LYS A 7 -3.91 -29.00 -15.19
C LYS A 7 -3.24 -28.12 -14.13
N VAL A 8 -1.91 -28.14 -14.11
CA VAL A 8 -1.11 -27.20 -13.32
C VAL A 8 -1.28 -25.86 -14.01
N THR A 9 -2.17 -25.04 -13.47
CA THR A 9 -2.29 -23.64 -13.86
C THR A 9 -0.99 -22.95 -13.44
N PHE A 10 -0.01 -22.88 -14.36
CA PHE A 10 1.16 -22.02 -14.20
C PHE A 10 0.65 -20.59 -14.05
N ARG A 11 0.51 -20.10 -12.82
CA ARG A 11 0.52 -18.66 -12.58
C ARG A 11 1.91 -18.22 -12.99
N ARG A 12 2.01 -17.59 -14.16
CA ARG A 12 3.24 -16.96 -14.61
C ARG A 12 3.61 -15.95 -13.53
N GLU A 13 4.69 -16.21 -12.79
CA GLU A 13 5.22 -15.26 -11.83
C GLU A 13 5.64 -14.03 -12.63
N ILE A 14 4.86 -12.96 -12.49
CA ILE A 14 5.12 -11.69 -13.15
C ILE A 14 6.42 -11.17 -12.56
N LEU A 15 7.44 -10.96 -13.40
CA LEU A 15 8.70 -10.42 -12.92
C LEU A 15 8.48 -9.00 -12.37
N PRO A 16 9.35 -8.51 -11.46
CA PRO A 16 9.18 -7.21 -10.80
C PRO A 16 8.97 -6.01 -11.73
N THR A 17 9.43 -6.12 -12.99
CA THR A 17 9.36 -5.06 -14.01
C THR A 17 8.62 -5.48 -15.27
N ASP A 18 7.91 -6.62 -15.25
CA ASP A 18 7.06 -7.05 -16.36
C ASP A 18 5.90 -6.09 -16.57
N GLU A 19 5.27 -6.18 -17.75
CA GLU A 19 4.07 -5.42 -18.06
C GLU A 19 2.98 -5.67 -17.00
N GLY A 20 2.45 -4.57 -16.45
CA GLY A 20 1.45 -4.60 -15.39
C GLY A 20 2.01 -4.59 -13.97
N SER A 21 3.33 -4.75 -13.78
CA SER A 21 3.96 -4.61 -12.47
C SER A 21 3.83 -3.18 -11.92
N ARG A 22 3.67 -3.09 -10.61
CA ARG A 22 3.51 -1.83 -9.87
C ARG A 22 4.67 -1.67 -8.91
N ILE A 23 5.43 -0.60 -9.10
CA ILE A 23 6.58 -0.26 -8.26
C ILE A 23 6.24 1.01 -7.48
N GLY A 24 6.35 0.92 -6.16
CA GLY A 24 6.22 2.05 -5.24
C GLY A 24 7.53 2.29 -4.52
N VAL A 25 7.78 3.55 -4.18
CA VAL A 25 8.87 3.95 -3.27
C VAL A 25 8.24 4.72 -2.13
N VAL A 26 8.55 4.30 -0.90
CA VAL A 26 8.11 4.98 0.31
C VAL A 26 9.30 5.19 1.24
N TYR A 27 9.19 6.21 2.10
CA TYR A 27 10.13 6.37 3.21
C TYR A 27 9.39 6.35 4.54
N LEU A 28 9.99 5.70 5.53
CA LEU A 28 9.47 5.54 6.88
C LEU A 28 10.37 6.30 7.85
N PRO A 29 9.90 7.41 8.45
CA PRO A 29 10.68 8.14 9.45
C PRO A 29 11.10 7.27 10.64
N LYS A 30 12.39 7.31 10.98
CA LYS A 30 13.02 6.69 12.15
C LYS A 30 13.91 7.73 12.84
N GLY A 31 13.30 8.52 13.73
CA GLY A 31 13.98 9.61 14.44
C GLY A 31 14.31 10.78 13.52
N ASN A 32 15.60 11.00 13.25
CA ASN A 32 16.08 12.06 12.36
C ASN A 32 16.34 11.59 10.93
N LEU A 33 16.40 10.29 10.71
CA LEU A 33 16.57 9.69 9.39
C LEU A 33 15.29 8.96 9.00
N ALA A 34 15.22 8.46 7.78
CA ALA A 34 14.16 7.58 7.31
C ALA A 34 14.73 6.33 6.65
N GLU A 35 13.92 5.27 6.67
CA GLU A 35 14.16 4.04 5.91
C GLU A 35 13.44 4.14 4.57
N MET A 36 14.14 3.91 3.46
CA MET A 36 13.53 3.85 2.13
C MET A 36 13.20 2.40 1.78
N HIS A 37 11.98 2.16 1.31
CA HIS A 37 11.46 0.84 0.98
C HIS A 37 10.94 0.84 -0.46
N TYR A 38 11.15 -0.29 -1.14
CA TYR A 38 10.52 -0.58 -2.42
C TYR A 38 9.28 -1.45 -2.18
N ILE A 39 8.20 -1.10 -2.87
CA ILE A 39 6.97 -1.89 -2.90
C ILE A 39 6.84 -2.45 -4.30
N ILE A 40 6.84 -3.77 -4.45
CA ILE A 40 6.70 -4.43 -5.75
C ILE A 40 5.42 -5.24 -5.71
N ASN A 41 4.48 -4.91 -6.59
CA ASN A 41 3.18 -5.59 -6.71
C ASN A 41 2.40 -5.68 -5.38
N GLY A 42 2.61 -4.70 -4.49
CA GLY A 42 1.96 -4.61 -3.18
C GLY A 42 2.77 -5.20 -2.02
N GLU A 43 3.92 -5.82 -2.30
CA GLU A 43 4.79 -6.41 -1.28
C GLU A 43 5.98 -5.50 -0.96
N ASP A 44 6.17 -5.19 0.32
CA ASP A 44 7.32 -4.46 0.83
C ASP A 44 8.57 -5.33 0.78
N GLN A 45 9.58 -4.88 0.05
CA GLN A 45 10.86 -5.56 -0.13
C GLN A 45 11.84 -5.27 1.03
N GLY A 46 11.43 -4.46 2.01
CA GLY A 46 12.20 -4.08 3.18
C GLY A 46 13.05 -2.83 2.97
N ALA A 47 13.82 -2.50 4.00
CA ALA A 47 14.62 -1.28 4.04
C ALA A 47 15.85 -1.41 3.11
N PHE A 48 15.82 -0.67 2.01
CA PHE A 48 16.95 -0.55 1.10
C PHE A 48 18.05 0.36 1.66
N THR A 49 17.66 1.51 2.21
CA THR A 49 18.55 2.38 2.98
C THR A 49 17.86 2.81 4.28
N ARG A 50 18.64 2.97 5.35
CA ARG A 50 18.14 3.42 6.68
C ARG A 50 18.60 4.83 7.04
N LYS A 51 19.32 5.49 6.14
CA LYS A 51 19.99 6.77 6.38
C LYS A 51 19.50 7.85 5.43
N LEU A 52 18.20 7.86 5.11
CA LEU A 52 17.63 8.87 4.24
C LEU A 52 17.42 10.18 5.03
N PRO A 53 18.11 11.28 4.70
CA PRO A 53 18.00 12.55 5.42
C PRO A 53 16.76 13.34 4.97
N TYR A 54 15.57 12.84 5.31
CA TYR A 54 14.30 13.39 4.83
C TYR A 54 13.95 14.79 5.40
N LYS A 55 14.66 15.24 6.44
CA LYS A 55 14.44 16.55 7.08
C LYS A 55 15.35 17.66 6.54
N ASP A 56 16.48 17.28 5.94
CA ASP A 56 17.53 18.24 5.57
C ASP A 56 17.22 18.96 4.26
N ALA A 57 16.51 18.28 3.35
CA ALA A 57 16.09 18.82 2.06
C ALA A 57 14.84 18.10 1.51
N PRO A 58 14.09 18.71 0.57
CA PRO A 58 13.02 18.03 -0.14
C PRO A 58 13.53 16.80 -0.91
N LEU A 59 12.76 15.71 -0.85
CA LEU A 59 13.05 14.49 -1.60
C LEU A 59 12.29 14.50 -2.92
N PHE A 60 12.97 14.13 -4.00
CA PHE A 60 12.39 14.01 -5.34
C PHE A 60 12.46 12.56 -5.81
N ALA A 61 11.35 12.03 -6.32
CA ALA A 61 11.33 10.73 -6.97
C ALA A 61 11.81 10.88 -8.41
N VAL A 62 12.86 10.15 -8.77
CA VAL A 62 13.40 10.09 -10.13
C VAL A 62 13.20 8.67 -10.66
N VAL A 63 12.71 8.58 -11.89
CA VAL A 63 12.56 7.31 -12.60
C VAL A 63 13.41 7.39 -13.85
N ASP A 64 14.35 6.47 -13.98
CA ASP A 64 15.11 6.25 -15.21
C ASP A 64 14.55 5.01 -15.92
N VAL A 65 14.21 5.16 -17.20
CA VAL A 65 13.59 4.12 -18.01
C VAL A 65 14.56 3.71 -19.09
N TYR A 66 15.09 2.49 -18.96
CA TYR A 66 16.07 1.93 -19.88
C TYR A 66 15.87 0.41 -20.08
N GLY A 67 16.38 -0.13 -21.18
CA GLY A 67 16.41 -1.56 -21.45
C GLY A 67 15.05 -2.15 -21.84
N ALA A 68 14.58 -3.13 -21.08
CA ALA A 68 13.36 -3.89 -21.40
C ALA A 68 12.06 -3.10 -21.17
N THR A 69 12.11 -2.03 -20.35
CA THR A 69 10.95 -1.20 -20.02
C THR A 69 10.78 -0.11 -21.08
N LYS A 70 9.65 -0.11 -21.79
CA LYS A 70 9.35 0.88 -22.84
C LYS A 70 8.53 2.07 -22.37
N GLN A 71 7.69 1.87 -21.36
CA GLN A 71 6.76 2.90 -20.88
C GLN A 71 6.52 2.71 -19.38
N VAL A 72 6.39 3.83 -18.68
CA VAL A 72 5.93 3.89 -17.30
C VAL A 72 4.75 4.85 -17.21
N ARG A 73 3.89 4.65 -16.22
CA ARG A 73 2.79 5.57 -15.90
C ARG A 73 2.74 5.79 -14.40
N ILE A 74 2.67 7.05 -13.99
CA ILE A 74 2.46 7.40 -12.59
C ILE A 74 1.02 7.05 -12.23
N ILE A 75 0.86 6.16 -11.25
CA ILE A 75 -0.44 5.79 -10.70
C ILE A 75 -0.66 6.64 -9.44
N GLN A 76 -1.58 7.59 -9.51
CA GLN A 76 -1.99 8.34 -8.32
C GLN A 76 -2.81 7.42 -7.41
N LEU A 77 -2.32 7.23 -6.19
CA LEU A 77 -3.04 6.46 -5.16
C LEU A 77 -4.17 7.27 -4.49
N TYR A 78 -4.28 8.56 -4.81
CA TYR A 78 -5.37 9.45 -4.37
C TYR A 78 -6.69 9.04 -5.03
N GLY A 79 -7.39 8.08 -4.41
CA GLY A 79 -8.79 7.76 -4.72
C GLY A 79 -9.13 6.27 -4.82
N GLY A 80 -8.16 5.39 -5.00
CA GLY A 80 -8.43 3.96 -5.29
C GLY A 80 -8.22 3.00 -4.12
N VAL A 81 -7.29 3.28 -3.21
CA VAL A 81 -6.98 2.42 -2.06
C VAL A 81 -7.29 3.18 -0.79
N ALA A 82 -8.46 2.93 -0.22
CA ALA A 82 -8.79 3.45 1.10
C ALA A 82 -7.74 2.94 2.09
N SER A 83 -7.21 3.83 2.93
CA SER A 83 -6.32 3.39 4.03
C SER A 83 -7.04 2.32 4.85
N LEU A 84 -6.30 1.38 5.44
CA LEU A 84 -6.89 0.38 6.33
C LEU A 84 -7.77 1.05 7.38
N LYS A 85 -7.33 2.19 7.93
CA LYS A 85 -8.11 3.03 8.85
C LYS A 85 -9.47 3.45 8.28
N LYS A 86 -9.51 3.92 7.02
CA LYS A 86 -10.75 4.30 6.31
C LYS A 86 -11.61 3.07 5.99
N MET A 87 -11.02 1.96 5.55
CA MET A 87 -11.75 0.71 5.29
C MET A 87 -12.38 0.14 6.56
N CYS A 88 -11.61 0.01 7.63
CA CYS A 88 -12.09 -0.42 8.94
C CYS A 88 -13.24 0.48 9.40
N ARG A 89 -13.09 1.79 9.29
CA ARG A 89 -14.17 2.74 9.59
C ARG A 89 -15.44 2.45 8.79
N THR A 90 -15.34 2.36 7.46
CA THR A 90 -16.50 2.06 6.60
C THR A 90 -17.15 0.72 6.97
N THR A 91 -16.36 -0.32 7.22
CA THR A 91 -16.87 -1.65 7.61
C THR A 91 -17.59 -1.61 8.97
N ILE A 92 -17.01 -0.93 9.96
CA ILE A 92 -17.61 -0.74 11.29
C ILE A 92 -18.95 -0.01 11.16
N LEU A 93 -18.97 1.11 10.42
CA LEU A 93 -20.19 1.90 10.23
C LEU A 93 -21.30 1.14 9.50
N ARG A 94 -20.96 0.19 8.60
CA ARG A 94 -21.96 -0.66 7.92
C ARG A 94 -22.60 -1.71 8.81
N HIS A 95 -21.95 -2.12 9.91
CA HIS A 95 -22.40 -3.24 10.75
C HIS A 95 -22.95 -2.79 12.12
N ILE A 96 -22.99 -1.49 12.39
CA ILE A 96 -23.40 -0.96 13.69
C ILE A 96 -24.58 0.00 13.49
N ALA A 97 -25.58 -0.10 14.38
CA ALA A 97 -26.72 0.82 14.40
C ALA A 97 -26.29 2.27 14.65
N MET A 98 -27.08 3.26 14.22
CA MET A 98 -26.74 4.70 14.26
C MET A 98 -26.25 5.22 15.62
N HIS A 99 -26.61 4.58 16.74
CA HIS A 99 -26.21 4.96 18.10
C HIS A 99 -25.24 3.98 18.78
N GLY A 100 -24.88 2.88 18.12
CA GLY A 100 -24.05 1.82 18.69
C GLY A 100 -22.58 2.19 18.89
N ILE A 101 -22.08 3.24 18.21
CA ILE A 101 -20.67 3.66 18.33
C ILE A 101 -20.33 4.14 19.74
N LYS A 102 -21.29 4.82 20.40
CA LYS A 102 -21.09 5.35 21.76
C LYS A 102 -20.97 4.24 22.81
N SER A 103 -21.67 3.12 22.62
CA SER A 103 -21.68 1.98 23.55
C SER A 103 -20.51 1.01 23.38
N LEU A 104 -19.73 1.11 22.30
CA LEU A 104 -18.56 0.26 22.12
C LEU A 104 -17.48 0.55 23.19
N PRO A 105 -16.73 -0.47 23.64
CA PRO A 105 -15.59 -0.31 24.55
C PRO A 105 -14.34 0.19 23.79
N LEU A 106 -14.50 1.27 23.01
CA LEU A 106 -13.41 1.88 22.23
C LEU A 106 -12.84 3.13 22.93
N PRO A 107 -11.54 3.40 22.79
CA PRO A 107 -10.92 4.67 23.15
C PRO A 107 -11.64 5.88 22.54
N ARG A 108 -11.67 7.00 23.29
CA ARG A 108 -12.35 8.23 22.89
C ARG A 108 -11.94 8.74 21.51
N THR A 109 -10.64 8.74 21.22
CA THR A 109 -10.08 9.16 19.92
C THR A 109 -10.59 8.31 18.75
N LEU A 110 -10.81 7.01 18.95
CA LEU A 110 -11.40 6.14 17.92
C LEU A 110 -12.89 6.40 17.75
N LYS A 111 -13.64 6.63 18.84
CA LYS A 111 -15.06 7.01 18.76
C LYS A 111 -15.24 8.32 17.98
N GLU A 112 -14.43 9.32 18.28
CA GLU A 112 -14.41 10.61 17.57
C GLU A 112 -14.08 10.42 16.10
N TYR A 113 -13.07 9.62 15.76
CA TYR A 113 -12.72 9.32 14.38
C TYR A 113 -13.84 8.61 13.59
N LEU A 114 -14.59 7.71 14.24
CA LEU A 114 -15.71 7.00 13.62
C LEU A 114 -16.92 7.93 13.36
N LEU A 115 -17.16 8.87 14.27
CA LEU A 115 -18.28 9.83 14.23
C LEU A 115 -18.03 11.08 13.36
N TYR A 116 -16.78 11.38 13.03
CA TYR A 116 -16.40 12.60 12.30
C TYR A 116 -16.82 12.59 10.82
N GLU A 117 -17.77 13.40 10.38
CA GLU A 117 -18.11 13.54 8.96
C GLU A 117 -16.99 14.25 8.18
N THR A 118 -16.61 13.68 7.03
CA THR A 118 -15.71 14.30 6.03
C THR A 118 -16.53 14.86 4.90
#